data_AF-A0A8H8BZ50-F1
#
_entry.id   AF-A0A8H8BZ50-F1
#
_cell.length_a   1.000
_cell.length_b   1.000
_cell.length_c   1.000
_cell.angle_alpha   90.00
_cell.angle_beta   90.00
_cell.angle_gamma   90.00
#
_symmetry.space_group_name_H-M   'P 1'
#
loop_
_entity.id
_entity.type
_entity.pdbx_description
1 polymer ?
#
loop_
_entity_poly.entity_id
_entity_poly.type
_entity_poly.pdbx_seq_one_letter_code
_entity_poly.pdbx_strand_id
1 'polypeptide(L)'
;GHTSYVSSVAFSPDGKQIVSGSGDTTIRRWDAATGQLLLPALEGHTGNVSSVAFSPNGKQIVSGSGDTTIRRWDAATGQQLLPALEGHTRNVSSVAFSPDGKQIVSGSEDTTIRRWDAATGQQLLPALEGHTSYVSSVAFSPDGKQIVSGSGDTTIRRWDAATGQQLLPALEGHTRDVISVASLHVAENWLVDGTVRVLWLPTNYRPTCEAAWGGTIALGHASGGLSCLRFKQGLKLVT
;
A
#
# COMPACT_ATOMS: atom_id res chain seq x y z
N GLY A 1 13.83 14.36 -10.61
CA GLY A 1 12.71 15.02 -9.92
C GLY A 1 12.96 15.01 -8.44
N HIS A 2 12.95 13.84 -7.81
CA HIS A 2 13.51 13.65 -6.47
C HIS A 2 15.04 13.81 -6.45
N THR A 3 15.58 14.12 -5.27
CA THR A 3 17.02 14.25 -5.00
C THR A 3 17.59 13.08 -4.19
N SER A 4 16.75 12.08 -3.86
CA SER A 4 17.12 10.84 -3.16
C SER A 4 16.34 9.64 -3.72
N TYR A 5 16.52 8.46 -3.11
CA TYR A 5 15.86 7.22 -3.52
C TYR A 5 14.34 7.31 -3.38
N VAL A 6 13.62 6.75 -4.36
CA VAL A 6 12.16 6.61 -4.32
C VAL A 6 11.84 5.31 -3.60
N SER A 7 11.09 5.42 -2.51
CA SER A 7 10.73 4.31 -1.61
C SER A 7 9.35 3.71 -1.94
N SER A 8 8.44 4.53 -2.46
CA SER A 8 7.05 4.14 -2.68
C SER A 8 6.44 4.92 -3.85
N VAL A 9 5.57 4.25 -4.61
CA VAL A 9 4.80 4.82 -5.72
C VAL A 9 3.37 4.29 -5.72
N ALA A 10 2.41 5.11 -6.15
CA ALA A 10 1.02 4.69 -6.35
C ALA A 10 0.37 5.42 -7.52
N PHE A 11 -0.54 4.75 -8.23
CA PHE A 11 -1.40 5.38 -9.24
C PHE A 11 -2.65 5.96 -8.58
N SER A 12 -3.16 7.07 -9.14
CA SER A 12 -4.51 7.53 -8.83
C SER A 12 -5.54 6.51 -9.34
N PRO A 13 -6.73 6.40 -8.74
CA PRO A 13 -7.75 5.41 -9.14
C PRO A 13 -8.18 5.52 -10.61
N ASP A 14 -8.15 6.72 -11.18
CA ASP A 14 -8.45 6.97 -12.60
C ASP A 14 -7.24 6.73 -13.52
N GLY A 15 -6.07 6.40 -12.96
CA GLY A 15 -4.82 6.13 -13.65
C GLY A 15 -4.17 7.34 -14.30
N LYS A 16 -4.64 8.57 -14.02
CA LYS A 16 -4.11 9.79 -14.63
C LYS A 16 -2.92 10.39 -13.91
N GLN A 17 -2.74 10.07 -12.63
CA GLN A 17 -1.64 10.57 -11.83
C GLN A 17 -0.84 9.43 -11.22
N ILE A 18 0.43 9.68 -10.98
CA ILE A 18 1.30 8.88 -10.11
C ILE A 18 1.69 9.76 -8.93
N VAL A 19 1.77 9.18 -7.74
CA VAL A 19 2.41 9.79 -6.57
C VAL A 19 3.65 8.98 -6.18
N SER A 20 4.72 9.66 -5.76
CA SER A 20 5.96 9.03 -5.28
C SER A 20 6.42 9.65 -3.96
N GLY A 21 6.83 8.81 -3.02
CA GLY A 21 7.52 9.18 -1.77
C GLY A 21 9.02 8.90 -1.87
N SER A 22 9.84 9.68 -1.16
CA SER A 22 11.30 9.65 -1.32
C SER A 22 12.05 9.92 -0.02
N GLY A 23 13.31 9.46 0.00
CA GLY A 23 14.31 9.78 1.02
C GLY A 23 14.72 11.24 1.07
N ASP A 24 14.24 12.08 0.14
CA ASP A 24 14.41 13.53 0.16
C ASP A 24 13.32 14.25 0.99
N THR A 25 12.52 13.48 1.72
CA THR A 25 11.41 13.91 2.59
C THR A 25 10.22 14.55 1.86
N THR A 26 10.23 14.52 0.52
CA THR A 26 9.14 15.07 -0.30
C THR A 26 8.27 13.97 -0.90
N ILE A 27 7.03 14.36 -1.22
CA ILE A 27 6.14 13.59 -2.09
C ILE A 27 5.97 14.35 -3.40
N ARG A 28 5.99 13.64 -4.52
CA ARG A 28 5.81 14.25 -5.85
C ARG A 28 4.65 13.60 -6.58
N ARG A 29 3.94 14.42 -7.36
CA ARG A 29 2.86 13.99 -8.24
C ARG A 29 3.32 14.09 -9.68
N TRP A 30 2.83 13.19 -10.52
CA TRP A 30 3.22 13.10 -11.92
C TRP A 30 1.99 12.87 -12.76
N ASP A 31 1.95 13.47 -13.95
CA ASP A 31 1.00 13.08 -14.97
C ASP A 31 1.42 11.72 -15.54
N ALA A 32 0.53 10.74 -15.45
CA ALA A 32 0.85 9.35 -15.79
C ALA A 32 1.03 9.12 -17.31
N ALA A 33 0.43 9.98 -18.15
CA ALA A 33 0.47 9.84 -19.60
C ALA A 33 1.76 10.45 -20.18
N THR A 34 2.20 11.57 -19.62
CA THR A 34 3.32 12.37 -20.12
C THR A 34 4.60 12.18 -19.30
N GLY A 35 4.49 11.65 -18.08
CA GLY A 35 5.60 11.57 -17.13
C GLY A 35 6.03 12.92 -16.56
N GLN A 36 5.28 14.00 -16.82
CA GLN A 36 5.63 15.33 -16.34
C GLN A 36 5.36 15.48 -14.85
N LEU A 37 6.26 16.18 -14.17
CA LEU A 37 6.13 16.51 -12.75
C LEU A 37 5.03 17.56 -12.54
N LEU A 38 4.08 17.26 -11.67
CA LEU A 38 3.04 18.18 -11.22
C LEU A 38 3.51 18.91 -9.97
N LEU A 39 3.77 20.22 -10.12
CA LEU A 39 4.22 21.09 -9.04
C LEU A 39 3.03 21.71 -8.26
N PRO A 40 3.24 22.12 -7.00
CA PRO A 40 4.45 21.94 -6.20
C PRO A 40 4.62 20.51 -5.68
N ALA A 41 5.83 20.21 -5.19
CA ALA A 41 6.04 19.04 -4.33
C ALA A 41 5.24 19.18 -3.03
N LEU A 42 4.88 18.06 -2.44
CA LEU A 42 4.18 17.98 -1.17
C LEU A 42 5.24 17.91 -0.07
N GLU A 43 5.41 19.04 0.61
CA GLU A 43 6.45 19.26 1.64
C GLU A 43 5.82 19.32 3.03
N GLY A 44 6.52 18.79 4.02
CA GLY A 44 6.09 18.81 5.42
C GLY A 44 6.64 17.66 6.25
N HIS A 45 6.99 16.54 5.62
CA HIS A 45 7.74 15.49 6.30
C HIS A 45 9.20 15.91 6.55
N THR A 46 9.73 15.50 7.70
CA THR A 46 11.12 15.76 8.13
C THR A 46 11.99 14.50 8.09
N GLY A 47 11.40 13.36 7.71
CA GLY A 47 12.05 12.08 7.50
C GLY A 47 11.73 11.48 6.14
N ASN A 48 12.36 10.35 5.82
CA ASN A 48 12.10 9.62 4.57
C ASN A 48 10.62 9.23 4.47
N VAL A 49 9.96 9.60 3.39
CA VAL A 49 8.58 9.19 3.14
C VAL A 49 8.61 7.75 2.66
N SER A 50 8.23 6.80 3.52
CA SER A 50 8.38 5.36 3.25
C SER A 50 7.19 4.76 2.49
N SER A 51 6.03 5.40 2.55
CA SER A 51 4.80 4.88 1.92
C SER A 51 3.89 6.01 1.47
N VAL A 52 3.27 5.87 0.30
CA VAL A 52 2.26 6.79 -0.24
C VAL A 52 1.08 6.00 -0.83
N ALA A 53 -0.13 6.52 -0.69
CA ALA A 53 -1.33 5.95 -1.33
C ALA A 53 -2.36 7.04 -1.68
N PHE A 54 -3.12 6.80 -2.76
CA PHE A 54 -4.30 7.61 -3.07
C PHE A 54 -5.53 7.09 -2.31
N SER A 55 -6.44 7.99 -1.96
CA SER A 55 -7.79 7.60 -1.55
C SER A 55 -8.56 6.96 -2.71
N PRO A 56 -9.56 6.10 -2.45
CA PRO A 56 -10.33 5.43 -3.51
C PRO A 56 -11.06 6.40 -4.46
N ASN A 57 -11.40 7.59 -3.98
CA ASN A 57 -12.00 8.66 -4.80
C ASN A 57 -10.96 9.56 -5.51
N GLY A 58 -9.66 9.31 -5.31
CA GLY A 58 -8.54 10.04 -5.92
C GLY A 58 -8.34 11.46 -5.43
N LYS A 59 -9.11 11.92 -4.44
CA LYS A 59 -9.07 13.32 -3.97
C LYS A 59 -8.01 13.56 -2.90
N GLN A 60 -7.55 12.52 -2.23
CA GLN A 60 -6.56 12.64 -1.16
C GLN A 60 -5.36 11.73 -1.45
N ILE A 61 -4.21 12.14 -0.93
CA ILE A 61 -3.02 11.31 -0.80
C ILE A 61 -2.75 11.14 0.69
N VAL A 62 -2.36 9.95 1.11
CA VAL A 62 -1.82 9.68 2.44
C VAL A 62 -0.35 9.28 2.33
N SER A 63 0.46 9.67 3.31
CA SER A 63 1.87 9.31 3.37
C SER A 63 2.31 8.94 4.78
N GLY A 64 3.18 7.94 4.89
CA GLY A 64 3.88 7.54 6.12
C GLY A 64 5.38 7.82 6.01
N SER A 65 6.01 8.23 7.11
CA SER A 65 7.38 8.72 7.11
C SER A 65 8.22 8.23 8.30
N GLY A 66 9.54 8.30 8.13
CA GLY A 66 10.53 8.13 9.18
C GLY A 66 10.54 9.23 10.25
N ASP A 67 9.75 10.29 10.08
CA ASP A 67 9.46 11.27 11.14
C ASP A 67 8.36 10.82 12.10
N THR A 68 7.97 9.54 12.02
CA THR A 68 6.93 8.88 12.83
C THR A 68 5.51 9.40 12.61
N THR A 69 5.30 10.29 11.63
CA THR A 69 3.98 10.86 11.33
C THR A 69 3.36 10.29 10.07
N ILE A 70 2.04 10.41 10.00
CA ILE A 70 1.27 10.23 8.77
C ILE A 70 0.69 11.56 8.36
N ARG A 71 0.75 11.89 7.06
CA ARG A 71 0.17 13.13 6.54
C ARG A 71 -0.86 12.86 5.46
N ARG A 72 -1.80 13.79 5.33
CA ARG A 72 -2.89 13.77 4.36
C ARG A 72 -2.81 15.02 3.51
N TRP A 73 -2.96 14.84 2.20
CA TRP A 73 -2.77 15.89 1.22
C TRP A 73 -3.95 15.93 0.26
N ASP A 74 -4.32 17.13 -0.16
CA ASP A 74 -5.22 17.30 -1.28
C ASP A 74 -4.50 16.90 -2.56
N ALA A 75 -5.07 15.95 -3.31
CA ALA A 75 -4.42 15.41 -4.50
C ALA A 75 -4.33 16.44 -5.64
N ALA A 76 -5.22 17.43 -5.69
CA ALA A 76 -5.27 18.44 -6.74
C ALA A 76 -4.34 19.62 -6.44
N THR A 77 -4.33 20.12 -5.21
CA THR A 77 -3.55 21.30 -4.83
C THR A 77 -2.17 20.94 -4.27
N GLY A 78 -2.01 19.75 -3.69
CA GLY A 78 -0.80 19.36 -2.95
C GLY A 78 -0.71 19.99 -1.56
N GLN A 79 -1.75 20.67 -1.09
CA GLN A 79 -1.79 21.22 0.26
C GLN A 79 -2.05 20.12 1.29
N GLN A 80 -1.42 20.23 2.46
CA GLN A 80 -1.74 19.38 3.59
C GLN A 80 -3.14 19.70 4.10
N LEU A 81 -3.99 18.69 4.26
CA LEU A 81 -5.41 18.87 4.60
C LEU A 81 -5.66 19.18 6.08
N LEU A 82 -4.90 18.54 6.97
CA LEU A 82 -5.07 18.58 8.42
C LEU A 82 -3.72 18.36 9.11
N PRO A 83 -3.62 18.60 10.44
CA PRO A 83 -2.43 18.23 11.21
C PRO A 83 -2.01 16.78 10.98
N ALA A 84 -0.71 16.54 11.15
CA ALA A 84 -0.14 15.21 11.01
C ALA A 84 -0.78 14.26 12.03
N LEU A 85 -0.95 12.99 11.64
CA LEU A 85 -1.44 11.96 12.55
C LEU A 85 -0.24 11.49 13.38
N GLU A 86 -0.31 11.79 14.67
CA GLU A 86 0.72 11.46 15.65
C GLU A 86 0.25 10.30 16.53
N GLY A 87 1.18 9.41 16.88
CA GLY A 87 0.90 8.28 17.76
C GLY A 87 1.89 7.14 17.60
N HIS A 88 2.43 6.94 16.40
CA HIS A 88 3.55 6.02 16.20
C HIS A 88 4.83 6.58 16.84
N THR A 89 5.64 5.70 17.41
CA THR A 89 6.88 6.07 18.13
C THR A 89 8.15 5.77 17.31
N ARG A 90 7.99 5.16 16.14
CA ARG A 90 9.05 4.87 15.16
C ARG A 90 8.52 5.08 13.73
N ASN A 91 9.37 4.82 12.74
CA ASN A 91 9.07 5.02 11.33
C ASN A 91 7.76 4.36 10.92
N VAL A 92 6.93 5.10 10.18
CA VAL A 92 5.72 4.56 9.57
C VAL A 92 6.09 3.93 8.23
N SER A 93 6.18 2.61 8.20
CA SER A 93 6.64 1.84 7.04
C SER A 93 5.57 1.69 5.96
N SER A 94 4.29 1.68 6.33
CA SER A 94 3.20 1.43 5.38
C SER A 94 1.94 2.20 5.78
N VAL A 95 1.23 2.76 4.78
CA VAL A 95 -0.09 3.39 4.94
C VAL A 95 -1.04 2.93 3.84
N ALA A 96 -2.33 2.81 4.15
CA ALA A 96 -3.37 2.51 3.16
C ALA A 96 -4.72 3.13 3.55
N PHE A 97 -5.53 3.47 2.56
CA PHE A 97 -6.94 3.82 2.77
C PHE A 97 -7.82 2.57 2.81
N SER A 98 -8.91 2.62 3.58
CA SER A 98 -10.01 1.67 3.42
C SER A 98 -10.68 1.81 2.04
N PRO A 99 -11.33 0.76 1.52
CA PRO A 99 -11.99 0.82 0.20
C PRO A 99 -13.10 1.89 0.09
N ASP A 100 -13.74 2.24 1.21
CA ASP A 100 -14.72 3.32 1.28
C ASP A 100 -14.09 4.71 1.51
N GLY A 101 -12.77 4.77 1.70
CA GLY A 101 -12.00 5.99 1.92
C GLY A 101 -12.20 6.65 3.27
N LYS A 102 -12.94 6.02 4.21
CA LYS A 102 -13.25 6.61 5.52
C LYS A 102 -12.18 6.38 6.58
N GLN A 103 -11.34 5.37 6.40
CA GLN A 103 -10.28 5.05 7.34
C GLN A 103 -8.91 5.04 6.66
N ILE A 104 -7.89 5.30 7.46
CA ILE A 104 -6.49 5.06 7.11
C ILE A 104 -5.97 3.99 8.08
N VAL A 105 -5.20 3.03 7.57
CA VAL A 105 -4.42 2.10 8.38
C VAL A 105 -2.93 2.38 8.19
N SER A 106 -2.15 2.23 9.25
CA SER A 106 -0.71 2.39 9.22
C SER A 106 0.01 1.28 9.97
N GLY A 107 1.14 0.83 9.43
CA GLY A 107 2.09 -0.09 10.08
C GLY A 107 3.42 0.60 10.34
N SER A 108 4.07 0.27 11.45
CA SER A 108 5.27 0.97 11.93
C SER A 108 6.34 0.02 12.45
N GLU A 109 7.57 0.53 12.47
CA GLU A 109 8.71 -0.08 13.16
C GLU A 109 8.52 -0.15 14.69
N ASP A 110 7.51 0.51 15.25
CA ASP A 110 7.11 0.36 16.65
C ASP A 110 6.33 -0.92 16.94
N THR A 111 6.25 -1.84 15.97
CA THR A 111 5.57 -3.15 16.01
C THR A 111 4.05 -3.07 16.02
N THR A 112 3.47 -1.86 15.95
CA THR A 112 2.03 -1.66 16.02
C THR A 112 1.40 -1.32 14.68
N ILE A 113 0.09 -1.56 14.60
CA ILE A 113 -0.76 -1.07 13.53
C ILE A 113 -1.75 -0.07 14.12
N ARG A 114 -1.98 1.06 13.45
CA ARG A 114 -2.95 2.07 13.89
C ARG A 114 -4.02 2.32 12.84
N ARG A 115 -5.20 2.72 13.31
CA ARG A 115 -6.36 3.05 12.49
C ARG A 115 -6.80 4.48 12.78
N TRP A 116 -7.07 5.22 11.73
CA TRP A 116 -7.37 6.64 11.80
C TRP A 116 -8.63 6.96 11.01
N ASP A 117 -9.43 7.87 11.53
CA ASP A 117 -10.51 8.47 10.77
C ASP A 117 -9.91 9.37 9.68
N ALA A 118 -10.23 9.11 8.42
CA ALA A 118 -9.64 9.84 7.30
C ALA A 118 -10.08 11.31 7.27
N ALA A 119 -11.28 11.62 7.78
CA ALA A 119 -11.86 12.97 7.74
C ALA A 119 -11.36 13.84 8.90
N THR A 120 -11.23 13.30 10.10
CA THR A 120 -10.85 14.04 11.31
C THR A 120 -9.37 13.87 11.66
N GLY A 121 -8.78 12.73 11.32
CA GLY A 121 -7.42 12.36 11.74
C GLY A 121 -7.34 11.80 13.14
N GLN A 122 -8.47 11.60 13.81
CA GLN A 122 -8.46 10.98 15.12
C GLN A 122 -8.16 9.50 15.00
N GLN A 123 -7.37 8.99 15.95
CA GLN A 123 -7.19 7.55 16.08
C GLN A 123 -8.51 6.91 16.51
N LEU A 124 -8.97 5.90 15.77
CA LEU A 124 -10.30 5.32 15.97
C LEU A 124 -10.38 4.41 17.21
N LEU A 125 -9.32 3.65 17.46
CA LEU A 125 -9.26 2.63 18.50
C LEU A 125 -7.80 2.46 18.97
N PRO A 126 -7.53 1.75 20.09
CA PRO A 126 -6.19 1.38 20.48
C PRO A 126 -5.40 0.72 19.34
N ALA A 127 -4.08 0.85 19.40
CA ALA A 127 -3.20 0.23 18.43
C ALA A 127 -3.37 -1.29 18.43
N LEU A 128 -3.23 -1.91 17.26
CA LEU A 128 -3.27 -3.37 17.15
C LEU A 128 -1.88 -3.88 17.51
N GLU A 129 -1.83 -4.60 18.63
CA GLU A 129 -0.62 -5.19 19.18
C GLU A 129 -0.62 -6.70 18.94
N GLY A 130 0.55 -7.27 18.67
CA GLY A 130 0.71 -8.72 18.50
C GLY A 130 1.93 -9.10 17.68
N HIS A 131 2.38 -8.24 16.75
CA HIS A 131 3.66 -8.43 16.09
C HIS A 131 4.82 -8.23 17.07
N THR A 132 5.89 -9.01 16.90
CA THR A 132 7.08 -8.95 17.77
C THR A 132 8.28 -8.26 17.09
N SER A 133 8.08 -7.78 15.87
CA SER A 133 9.05 -7.01 15.08
C SER A 133 8.31 -5.96 14.24
N TYR A 134 9.05 -5.15 13.47
CA TYR A 134 8.50 -4.06 12.66
C TYR A 134 7.38 -4.54 11.74
N VAL A 135 6.33 -3.73 11.60
CA VAL A 135 5.24 -3.97 10.66
C VAL A 135 5.62 -3.31 9.34
N SER A 136 6.00 -4.12 8.36
CA SER A 136 6.51 -3.68 7.07
C SER A 136 5.39 -3.26 6.11
N SER A 137 4.21 -3.88 6.23
CA SER A 137 3.11 -3.70 5.27
C SER A 137 1.77 -3.89 5.95
N VAL A 138 0.80 -3.05 5.56
CA VAL A 138 -0.61 -3.15 5.97
C VAL A 138 -1.52 -2.93 4.78
N ALA A 139 -2.66 -3.63 4.75
CA ALA A 139 -3.69 -3.43 3.74
C ALA A 139 -5.08 -3.71 4.30
N PHE A 140 -6.09 -3.06 3.73
CA PHE A 140 -7.47 -3.46 3.92
C PHE A 140 -7.85 -4.57 2.93
N SER A 141 -8.69 -5.49 3.40
CA SER A 141 -9.46 -6.37 2.53
C SER A 141 -10.39 -5.58 1.60
N PRO A 142 -10.78 -6.11 0.42
CA PRO A 142 -11.62 -5.39 -0.54
C PRO A 142 -12.99 -4.96 -0.01
N ASP A 143 -13.55 -5.68 0.95
CA ASP A 143 -14.82 -5.33 1.61
C ASP A 143 -14.64 -4.38 2.81
N GLY A 144 -13.39 -4.04 3.14
CA GLY A 144 -13.03 -3.14 4.23
C GLY A 144 -13.20 -3.72 5.63
N LYS A 145 -13.61 -5.00 5.77
CA LYS A 145 -13.94 -5.58 7.08
C LYS A 145 -12.73 -6.10 7.83
N GLN A 146 -11.64 -6.36 7.12
CA GLN A 146 -10.40 -6.89 7.68
C GLN A 146 -9.20 -6.04 7.31
N ILE A 147 -8.22 -6.03 8.20
CA ILE A 147 -6.87 -5.53 7.96
C ILE A 147 -5.94 -6.75 7.94
N VAL A 148 -4.98 -6.74 7.00
CA VAL A 148 -3.87 -7.69 6.98
C VAL A 148 -2.56 -6.95 7.23
N SER A 149 -1.63 -7.59 7.92
CA SER A 149 -0.30 -7.05 8.19
C SER A 149 0.79 -8.08 8.00
N GLY A 150 1.91 -7.63 7.42
CA GLY A 150 3.16 -8.39 7.34
C GLY A 150 4.22 -7.76 8.24
N SER A 151 5.12 -8.58 8.79
CA SER A 151 6.15 -8.13 9.72
C SER A 151 7.49 -8.84 9.54
N GLY A 152 8.54 -8.19 10.05
CA GLY A 152 9.86 -8.80 10.27
C GLY A 152 9.87 -9.92 11.30
N ASP A 153 8.75 -10.20 11.98
CA ASP A 153 8.59 -11.39 12.83
C ASP A 153 8.26 -12.65 12.02
N THR A 154 8.31 -12.56 10.69
CA THR A 154 8.02 -13.62 9.72
C THR A 154 6.56 -14.08 9.70
N THR A 155 5.65 -13.30 10.30
CA THR A 155 4.22 -13.64 10.34
C THR A 155 3.36 -12.71 9.50
N ILE A 156 2.22 -13.24 9.06
CA ILE A 156 1.09 -12.46 8.57
C ILE A 156 -0.02 -12.52 9.61
N ARG A 157 -0.59 -11.37 9.98
CA ARG A 157 -1.73 -11.30 10.90
C ARG A 157 -2.96 -10.71 10.23
N ARG A 158 -4.12 -11.15 10.70
CA ARG A 158 -5.45 -10.71 10.23
C ARG A 158 -6.21 -10.12 11.39
N TRP A 159 -6.79 -8.94 11.17
CA TRP A 159 -7.48 -8.17 12.18
C TRP A 159 -8.86 -7.79 11.70
N ASP A 160 -9.82 -7.77 12.61
CA ASP A 160 -11.13 -7.19 12.36
C ASP A 160 -11.00 -5.67 12.32
N ALA A 161 -11.42 -5.05 11.20
CA ALA A 161 -11.22 -3.62 11.00
C ALA A 161 -12.07 -2.77 11.95
N ALA A 162 -13.22 -3.27 12.40
CA ALA A 162 -14.15 -2.55 13.25
C ALA A 162 -13.75 -2.60 14.73
N THR A 163 -13.29 -3.77 15.20
CA THR A 163 -12.99 -4.02 16.62
C THR A 163 -11.50 -3.98 16.93
N GLY A 164 -10.65 -4.30 15.94
CA GLY A 164 -9.20 -4.45 16.12
C GLY A 164 -8.78 -5.80 16.70
N GLN A 165 -9.72 -6.71 16.91
CA GLN A 165 -9.39 -8.05 17.39
C GLN A 165 -8.67 -8.83 16.30
N GLN A 166 -7.67 -9.61 16.70
CA GLN A 166 -7.03 -10.56 15.80
C GLN A 166 -8.03 -11.68 15.47
N LEU A 167 -8.29 -11.92 14.18
CA LEU A 167 -9.35 -12.82 13.72
C LEU A 167 -8.96 -14.30 13.74
N LEU A 168 -7.67 -14.60 13.53
CA LEU A 168 -7.12 -15.96 13.47
C LEU A 168 -5.70 -15.97 14.03
N PRO A 169 -5.14 -17.14 14.39
CA PRO A 169 -3.72 -17.29 14.66
C PRO A 169 -2.88 -16.71 13.51
N ALA A 170 -1.68 -16.25 13.86
CA ALA A 170 -0.76 -15.72 12.86
C ALA A 170 -0.44 -16.80 11.81
N LEU A 171 -0.34 -16.41 10.55
CA LEU A 171 0.12 -17.30 9.50
C LEU A 171 1.65 -17.35 9.60
N GLU A 172 2.14 -18.53 9.95
CA GLU A 172 3.56 -18.85 10.13
C GLU A 172 4.07 -19.71 8.97
N GLY A 173 5.39 -19.82 8.84
CA GLY A 173 6.04 -20.64 7.80
C GLY A 173 6.92 -19.85 6.84
N HIS A 174 6.90 -18.51 6.90
CA HIS A 174 7.94 -17.71 6.26
C HIS A 174 9.23 -17.83 7.07
N THR A 175 10.36 -18.01 6.40
CA THR A 175 11.69 -18.10 7.04
C THR A 175 12.43 -16.76 7.03
N ARG A 176 11.79 -15.71 6.52
CA ARG A 176 12.29 -14.33 6.37
C ARG A 176 11.13 -13.36 6.52
N ASP A 177 11.46 -12.08 6.63
CA ASP A 177 10.50 -10.99 6.76
C ASP A 177 9.42 -11.03 5.68
N VAL A 178 8.18 -10.78 6.10
CA VAL A 178 7.10 -10.50 5.15
C VAL A 178 7.23 -9.03 4.78
N ILE A 179 7.53 -8.72 3.52
CA ILE A 179 7.78 -7.33 3.06
C ILE A 179 6.56 -6.68 2.41
N SER A 180 5.57 -7.46 1.98
CA SER A 180 4.37 -6.97 1.31
C SER A 180 3.21 -7.96 1.48
N VAL A 181 1.99 -7.42 1.60
CA VAL A 181 0.75 -8.19 1.56
C VAL A 181 -0.18 -7.59 0.50
N ALA A 182 -0.51 -8.35 -0.56
CA ALA A 182 -1.37 -7.93 -1.67
C ALA A 182 -2.51 -8.95 -1.91
N SER A 183 -3.60 -8.52 -2.55
CA SER A 183 -4.82 -9.33 -2.73
C SER A 183 -4.91 -10.16 -4.03
N LEU A 184 -3.95 -10.05 -4.96
CA LEU A 184 -3.85 -10.85 -6.20
C LEU A 184 -2.49 -11.59 -6.23
N HIS A 185 -2.42 -12.82 -6.75
CA HIS A 185 -1.18 -13.61 -6.76
C HIS A 185 -1.15 -14.72 -7.85
N VAL A 186 0.02 -15.31 -8.12
CA VAL A 186 0.23 -16.44 -9.06
C VAL A 186 0.28 -17.76 -8.29
N ALA A 187 -0.44 -18.76 -8.79
CA ALA A 187 -0.43 -20.12 -8.25
C ALA A 187 -0.34 -21.16 -9.38
N GLU A 188 0.53 -22.16 -9.22
CA GLU A 188 0.72 -23.28 -10.19
C GLU A 188 0.95 -22.83 -11.65
N ASN A 189 1.71 -21.75 -11.88
CA ASN A 189 1.93 -21.13 -13.21
C ASN A 189 0.68 -20.50 -13.83
N TRP A 190 -0.40 -20.32 -13.07
CA TRP A 190 -1.55 -19.53 -13.43
C TRP A 190 -1.57 -18.21 -12.68
N LEU A 191 -2.02 -17.16 -13.35
CA LEU A 191 -2.48 -15.96 -12.67
C LEU A 191 -3.85 -16.24 -12.04
N VAL A 192 -4.00 -15.97 -10.75
CA VAL A 192 -5.22 -16.31 -10.01
C VAL A 192 -5.87 -15.08 -9.39
N ASP A 193 -7.18 -14.96 -9.62
CA ASP A 193 -8.07 -14.04 -8.92
C ASP A 193 -9.01 -14.87 -8.03
N GLY A 194 -8.78 -14.84 -6.72
CA GLY A 194 -9.45 -15.73 -5.77
C GLY A 194 -9.14 -17.21 -6.02
N THR A 195 -10.08 -17.94 -6.63
CA THR A 195 -9.95 -19.37 -6.97
C THR A 195 -9.94 -19.63 -8.48
N VAL A 196 -10.10 -18.59 -9.30
CA VAL A 196 -10.26 -18.71 -10.75
C VAL A 196 -8.90 -18.57 -11.44
N ARG A 197 -8.56 -19.55 -12.28
CA ARG A 197 -7.38 -19.52 -13.16
C ARG A 197 -7.66 -18.61 -14.35
N VAL A 198 -6.95 -17.49 -14.44
CA VAL A 198 -7.22 -16.43 -15.43
C VAL A 198 -6.33 -16.56 -16.66
N LEU A 199 -5.03 -16.81 -16.47
CA LEU A 199 -4.06 -16.88 -17.57
C LEU A 199 -2.91 -17.85 -17.24
N TRP A 200 -2.64 -18.79 -18.15
CA TRP A 200 -1.48 -19.69 -18.03
C TRP A 200 -0.21 -18.96 -18.46
N LEU A 201 0.83 -19.04 -17.64
CA LEU A 201 2.12 -18.41 -17.90
C LEU A 201 3.09 -19.44 -18.50
N PRO A 202 3.51 -19.27 -19.78
CA PRO A 202 4.58 -20.09 -20.36
C PRO A 202 5.86 -19.94 -19.55
N THR A 203 6.77 -20.91 -19.65
CA THR A 203 8.03 -20.99 -18.87
C THR A 203 8.85 -19.70 -18.85
N ASN A 204 8.82 -18.93 -19.95
CA ASN A 204 9.58 -17.68 -20.09
C ASN A 204 8.93 -16.47 -19.37
N TYR A 205 7.70 -16.62 -18.87
CA TYR A 205 6.91 -15.57 -18.23
C TYR A 205 6.57 -15.91 -16.76
N ARG A 206 7.26 -16.88 -16.17
CA ARG A 206 7.05 -17.27 -14.77
C ARG A 206 7.76 -16.26 -13.85
N PRO A 207 7.02 -15.56 -12.98
CA PRO A 207 7.58 -14.51 -12.15
C PRO A 207 8.48 -15.07 -11.04
N THR A 208 9.51 -14.31 -10.68
CA THR A 208 10.22 -14.45 -9.41
C THR A 208 9.60 -13.58 -8.31
N CYS A 209 8.82 -12.56 -8.69
CA CYS A 209 8.08 -11.69 -7.79
C CYS A 209 6.88 -11.08 -8.52
N GLU A 210 5.86 -10.69 -7.76
CA GLU A 210 4.62 -10.16 -8.32
C GLU A 210 4.03 -9.05 -7.45
N ALA A 211 3.28 -8.16 -8.11
CA ALA A 211 2.49 -7.13 -7.46
C ALA A 211 1.22 -6.90 -8.28
N ALA A 212 0.10 -6.63 -7.62
CA ALA A 212 -1.17 -6.47 -8.31
C ALA A 212 -2.02 -5.35 -7.74
N TRP A 213 -2.67 -4.61 -8.65
CA TRP A 213 -3.49 -3.47 -8.33
C TRP A 213 -4.44 -3.11 -9.49
N GLY A 214 -5.72 -2.88 -9.19
CA GLY A 214 -6.67 -2.31 -10.16
C GLY A 214 -6.86 -3.13 -11.44
N GLY A 215 -6.99 -4.45 -11.32
CA GLY A 215 -7.05 -5.36 -12.47
C GLY A 215 -5.76 -5.38 -13.28
N THR A 216 -4.66 -4.88 -12.74
CA THR A 216 -3.34 -4.93 -13.36
C THR A 216 -2.40 -5.74 -12.47
N ILE A 217 -1.66 -6.67 -13.05
CA ILE A 217 -0.65 -7.46 -12.36
C ILE A 217 0.70 -7.25 -13.04
N ALA A 218 1.70 -6.92 -12.23
CA ALA A 218 3.09 -6.75 -12.62
C ALA A 218 3.87 -7.99 -12.18
N LEU A 219 4.57 -8.60 -13.14
CA LEU A 219 5.35 -9.81 -12.98
C LEU A 219 6.82 -9.47 -13.24
N GLY A 220 7.67 -9.64 -12.23
CA GLY A 220 9.11 -9.52 -12.35
C GLY A 220 9.73 -10.85 -12.73
N HIS A 221 10.54 -10.88 -13.80
CA HIS A 221 11.17 -12.09 -14.33
C HIS A 221 12.63 -12.20 -13.91
N ALA A 222 13.15 -13.43 -13.81
CA ALA A 222 14.56 -13.70 -13.48
C ALA A 222 15.56 -13.07 -14.48
N SER A 223 15.10 -12.76 -15.71
CA SER A 223 15.87 -12.05 -16.73
C SER A 223 16.04 -10.54 -16.48
N GLY A 224 15.42 -9.99 -15.43
CA GLY A 224 15.35 -8.56 -15.16
C GLY A 224 14.26 -7.82 -15.94
N GLY A 225 13.48 -8.54 -16.76
CA GLY A 225 12.33 -8.00 -17.47
C GLY A 225 11.10 -7.84 -16.57
N LEU A 226 10.21 -6.93 -16.95
CA LEU A 226 8.92 -6.70 -16.30
C LEU A 226 7.78 -6.97 -17.30
N SER A 227 6.73 -7.67 -16.88
CA SER A 227 5.50 -7.81 -17.66
C SER A 227 4.31 -7.29 -16.87
N CYS A 228 3.55 -6.38 -17.46
CA CYS A 228 2.33 -5.84 -16.87
C CYS A 228 1.12 -6.30 -17.68
N LEU A 229 0.20 -7.01 -17.04
CA LEU A 229 -1.05 -7.48 -17.62
C LEU A 229 -2.18 -6.66 -17.02
N ARG A 230 -2.96 -5.96 -17.86
CA ARG A 230 -4.11 -5.15 -17.43
C ARG A 230 -5.41 -5.70 -17.99
N PHE A 231 -6.36 -6.02 -17.12
CA PHE A 231 -7.70 -6.47 -17.44
C PHE A 231 -8.66 -5.27 -17.49
N LYS A 232 -9.35 -5.05 -18.62
CA LYS A 232 -10.35 -3.98 -18.79
C LYS A 232 -11.75 -4.59 -18.76
N GLN A 233 -12.50 -4.33 -17.67
CA GLN A 233 -13.86 -4.81 -17.36
C GLN A 233 -13.96 -6.33 -17.17
N GLY A 234 -14.89 -6.75 -16.28
CA GLY A 234 -15.00 -8.13 -15.79
C GLY A 234 -14.94 -9.16 -16.91
N LEU A 235 -14.28 -10.29 -16.63
CA LEU A 235 -14.15 -11.44 -17.52
C LEU A 235 -15.46 -11.67 -18.28
N LYS A 236 -15.52 -11.24 -19.55
CA LYS A 236 -16.40 -11.90 -20.49
C LYS A 236 -15.80 -13.28 -20.66
N LEU A 237 -16.51 -14.27 -20.13
CA LEU A 237 -16.29 -15.66 -20.43
C LEU A 237 -16.27 -15.79 -21.97
N VAL A 238 -15.09 -15.87 -22.56
CA VAL A 238 -14.97 -16.44 -23.89
C VAL A 238 -15.01 -17.94 -23.63
N THR A 239 -16.21 -18.50 -23.83
CA THR A 239 -16.38 -19.95 -23.96
C THR A 239 -15.77 -20.42 -25.26
#